data_AF-A0A1E5PYP2-F1
#
_entry.id   AF-A0A1E5PYP2-F1
#
_cell.length_a   1.000
_cell.length_b   1.000
_cell.length_c   1.000
_cell.angle_alpha   90.00
_cell.angle_beta   90.00
_cell.angle_gamma   90.00
#
_symmetry.space_group_name_H-M   'P 1'
#
loop_
_entity.id
_entity.type
_entity.pdbx_description
1 polymer ?
#
loop_
_entity_poly.entity_id
_entity_poly.type
_entity_poly.pdbx_seq_one_letter_code
_entity_poly.pdbx_strand_id
1 'polypeptide(L)'
;MAQRKGCLIGCGVALVLGIGLAVLAVFGVGKVLDVADKSLIGPEAYAAVEAGDAESEVRAKLPSGDSFLKSALKEGGPAEPDGSTCAWYMSGADPVNGKETVFRFCFKDGKLAEKAEYPMR
;
A
#
# COMPACT_ATOMS: atom_id res chain seq x y z
N MET A 1 -50.46 19.12 1.94
CA MET A 1 -49.96 18.51 0.69
C MET A 1 -48.44 18.34 0.80
N ALA A 2 -47.97 17.12 0.52
CA ALA A 2 -46.61 16.67 0.14
C ALA A 2 -45.34 17.07 0.95
N GLN A 3 -44.89 16.09 1.74
CA GLN A 3 -43.50 15.81 2.18
C GLN A 3 -42.53 15.68 0.99
N ARG A 4 -41.30 16.23 1.08
CA ARG A 4 -40.11 15.73 0.37
C ARG A 4 -38.85 15.83 1.24
N LYS A 5 -38.48 14.70 1.84
CA LYS A 5 -37.17 14.38 2.43
C LYS A 5 -36.15 14.17 1.30
N GLY A 6 -34.89 14.51 1.55
CA GLY A 6 -33.75 13.87 0.87
C GLY A 6 -32.85 14.81 0.07
N CYS A 7 -31.89 15.46 0.73
CA CYS A 7 -30.77 16.10 0.05
C CYS A 7 -29.52 16.14 0.95
N LEU A 8 -29.12 15.01 1.52
CA LEU A 8 -27.86 14.87 2.25
C LEU A 8 -27.07 13.58 1.91
N ILE A 9 -27.51 12.80 0.92
CA ILE A 9 -26.90 11.50 0.56
C ILE A 9 -26.33 11.56 -0.88
N GLY A 10 -25.72 12.69 -1.26
CA GLY A 10 -25.22 12.94 -2.62
C GLY A 10 -23.70 12.85 -2.79
N CYS A 11 -22.92 13.23 -1.77
CA CYS A 11 -21.45 13.29 -1.89
C CYS A 11 -20.72 11.99 -1.51
N GLY A 12 -21.36 11.07 -0.77
CA GLY A 12 -20.73 9.80 -0.38
C GLY A 12 -20.72 8.75 -1.48
N VAL A 13 -21.69 8.78 -2.39
CA VAL A 13 -21.90 7.71 -3.38
C VAL A 13 -21.00 7.87 -4.60
N ALA A 14 -20.65 9.10 -4.98
CA ALA A 14 -19.72 9.36 -6.09
C ALA A 14 -18.27 8.93 -5.77
N LEU A 15 -17.84 9.08 -4.51
CA LEU A 15 -16.52 8.62 -4.06
C LEU A 15 -16.42 7.08 -4.07
N VAL A 16 -17.47 6.37 -3.64
CA VAL A 16 -17.48 4.90 -3.59
C VAL A 16 -17.47 4.27 -5.00
N LEU A 17 -18.17 4.89 -5.97
CA LEU A 17 -18.19 4.41 -7.36
C LEU A 17 -16.90 4.68 -8.13
N GLY A 18 -16.21 5.78 -7.85
CA GLY A 18 -14.89 6.07 -8.45
C GLY A 18 -13.81 5.08 -8.03
N ILE A 19 -13.82 4.68 -6.74
CA ILE A 19 -12.87 3.71 -6.17
C ILE A 19 -13.09 2.32 -6.80
N GLY A 20 -14.34 1.89 -6.97
CA GLY A 20 -14.66 0.57 -7.53
C GLY A 20 -14.15 0.34 -8.96
N LEU A 21 -14.07 1.38 -9.80
CA LEU A 21 -13.55 1.26 -11.17
C LEU A 21 -12.01 1.25 -11.22
N ALA A 22 -11.32 1.93 -10.29
CA ALA A 22 -9.86 1.86 -10.18
C ALA A 22 -9.39 0.46 -9.74
N VAL A 23 -10.14 -0.19 -8.83
CA VAL A 23 -9.85 -1.55 -8.33
C VAL A 23 -9.81 -2.60 -9.46
N LEU A 24 -10.69 -2.49 -10.46
CA LEU A 24 -10.71 -3.41 -11.62
C LEU A 24 -9.51 -3.21 -12.56
N ALA A 25 -8.99 -1.99 -12.69
CA ALA A 25 -7.83 -1.73 -13.55
C ALA A 25 -6.52 -2.25 -12.92
N VAL A 26 -6.38 -2.19 -11.60
CA VAL A 26 -5.17 -2.65 -10.89
C VAL A 26 -5.10 -4.19 -10.82
N PHE A 27 -6.23 -4.88 -10.80
CA PHE A 27 -6.29 -6.36 -10.76
C PHE A 27 -5.65 -7.04 -11.98
N GLY A 28 -5.54 -6.35 -13.12
CA GLY A 28 -4.96 -6.89 -14.34
C GLY A 28 -3.43 -7.00 -14.35
N VAL A 29 -2.73 -6.17 -13.57
CA VAL A 29 -1.26 -6.04 -13.67
C VAL A 29 -0.53 -6.92 -12.63
N GLY A 30 -1.10 -7.10 -11.44
CA GLY A 30 -0.43 -7.78 -10.32
C GLY A 30 -0.18 -9.29 -10.49
N LYS A 31 -0.81 -9.95 -11.46
CA LYS A 31 -0.65 -11.41 -11.68
C LYS A 31 0.50 -11.81 -12.60
N VAL A 32 1.24 -10.87 -13.18
CA VAL A 32 2.26 -11.18 -14.20
C VAL A 32 3.69 -11.31 -13.63
N LEU A 33 3.95 -10.92 -12.37
CA LEU A 33 5.30 -10.86 -11.80
C LEU A 33 5.63 -12.00 -10.80
N ASP A 34 5.12 -13.21 -11.02
CA ASP A 34 5.20 -14.35 -10.08
C ASP A 34 6.58 -15.09 -10.06
N VAL A 35 7.70 -14.43 -10.40
CA VAL A 35 9.00 -15.15 -10.54
C VAL A 35 10.18 -14.50 -9.79
N ALA A 36 10.00 -13.38 -9.10
CA ALA A 36 11.05 -12.78 -8.27
C ALA A 36 10.67 -12.86 -6.79
N ASP A 37 11.66 -13.04 -5.91
CA ASP A 37 11.54 -13.38 -4.48
C ASP A 37 10.31 -12.84 -3.73
N LYS A 38 9.74 -13.66 -2.84
CA LYS A 38 8.53 -13.40 -2.03
C LYS A 38 8.52 -12.12 -1.17
N SER A 39 9.57 -11.30 -1.24
CA SER A 39 9.75 -10.06 -0.49
C SER A 39 10.01 -8.83 -1.37
N LEU A 40 9.99 -8.99 -2.70
CA LEU A 40 10.21 -7.92 -3.67
C LEU A 40 8.90 -7.30 -4.13
N ILE A 41 8.90 -5.97 -4.28
CA ILE A 41 7.78 -5.20 -4.81
C ILE A 41 8.30 -4.24 -5.87
N GLY A 42 7.66 -4.19 -7.04
CA GLY A 42 7.98 -3.21 -8.08
C GLY A 42 7.68 -1.78 -7.62
N PRO A 43 8.49 -0.77 -7.99
CA PRO A 43 8.23 0.63 -7.68
C PRO A 43 6.83 1.10 -8.10
N GLU A 44 6.30 0.56 -9.21
CA GLU A 44 4.96 0.84 -9.71
C GLU A 44 3.86 0.34 -8.76
N ALA A 45 4.06 -0.80 -8.11
CA ALA A 45 3.11 -1.33 -7.13
C ALA A 45 3.14 -0.49 -5.83
N TYR A 46 4.32 0.00 -5.43
CA TYR A 46 4.45 0.96 -4.34
C TYR A 46 3.79 2.32 -4.66
N ALA A 47 3.94 2.79 -5.91
CA ALA A 47 3.34 4.04 -6.37
C ALA A 47 1.81 3.95 -6.45
N ALA A 48 1.25 2.79 -6.83
CA ALA A 48 -0.19 2.55 -6.98
C ALA A 48 -0.96 2.40 -5.65
N VAL A 49 -0.31 2.59 -4.51
CA VAL A 49 -0.88 2.52 -3.17
C VAL A 49 -0.77 3.89 -2.51
N GLU A 50 -1.85 4.39 -1.94
CA GLU A 50 -1.90 5.73 -1.33
C GLU A 50 -2.36 5.70 0.13
N ALA A 51 -1.92 6.69 0.91
CA ALA A 51 -2.37 6.81 2.29
C ALA A 51 -3.89 7.03 2.31
N GLY A 52 -4.59 6.26 3.16
CA GLY A 52 -6.04 6.19 3.22
C GLY A 52 -6.65 4.95 2.55
N ASP A 53 -5.89 4.24 1.71
CA ASP A 53 -6.32 2.98 1.08
C ASP A 53 -6.70 1.95 2.14
N ALA A 54 -7.67 1.08 1.82
CA ALA A 54 -8.07 0.01 2.72
C ALA A 54 -6.93 -1.00 2.90
N GLU A 55 -6.64 -1.39 4.14
CA GLU A 55 -5.56 -2.32 4.45
C GLU A 55 -5.70 -3.64 3.69
N SER A 56 -6.92 -4.16 3.55
CA SER A 56 -7.19 -5.38 2.78
C SER A 56 -6.83 -5.25 1.30
N GLU A 57 -7.09 -4.08 0.69
CA GLU A 57 -6.79 -3.83 -0.72
C GLU A 57 -5.29 -3.68 -0.95
N VAL A 58 -4.61 -2.97 -0.05
CA VAL A 58 -3.15 -2.86 -0.10
C VAL A 58 -2.52 -4.23 0.09
N ARG A 59 -2.87 -4.97 1.15
CA ARG A 59 -2.32 -6.31 1.42
C ARG A 59 -2.59 -7.33 0.31
N ALA A 60 -3.68 -7.17 -0.45
CA ALA A 60 -3.95 -8.03 -1.61
C ALA A 60 -3.00 -7.78 -2.80
N LYS A 61 -2.40 -6.58 -2.89
CA LYS A 61 -1.38 -6.22 -3.90
C LYS A 61 0.04 -6.55 -3.43
N LEU A 62 0.26 -6.67 -2.12
CA LEU A 62 1.56 -6.97 -1.55
C LEU A 62 1.81 -8.48 -1.52
N PRO A 63 3.08 -8.93 -1.62
CA PRO A 63 3.42 -10.31 -1.39
C PRO A 63 2.96 -10.77 0.00
N SER A 64 2.37 -11.96 0.06
CA SER A 64 2.01 -12.65 1.30
C SER A 64 3.26 -13.14 2.03
N GLY A 65 4.02 -12.22 2.60
CA GLY A 65 5.23 -12.52 3.33
C GLY A 65 5.53 -11.42 4.32
N ASP A 66 5.42 -11.71 5.62
CA ASP A 66 6.22 -10.99 6.60
C ASP A 66 7.67 -11.33 6.28
N SER A 67 8.41 -10.36 5.73
CA SER A 67 9.81 -10.53 5.38
C SER A 67 10.57 -11.00 6.63
N PHE A 68 11.20 -12.18 6.58
CA PHE A 68 12.10 -12.67 7.65
C PHE A 68 13.20 -11.67 8.01
N LEU A 69 13.46 -10.71 7.12
CA LEU A 69 14.41 -9.63 7.24
C LEU A 69 13.84 -8.37 7.93
N LYS A 70 12.64 -8.43 8.52
CA LYS A 70 11.94 -7.27 9.12
C LYS A 70 12.85 -6.40 10.00
N SER A 71 13.67 -7.02 10.84
CA SER A 71 14.60 -6.30 11.71
C SER A 71 15.69 -5.54 10.94
N ALA A 72 16.25 -6.16 9.89
CA ALA A 72 17.26 -5.54 9.04
C ALA A 72 16.67 -4.43 8.16
N LEU A 73 15.47 -4.63 7.63
CA LEU A 73 14.78 -3.64 6.78
C LEU A 73 14.28 -2.42 7.58
N LYS A 74 13.99 -2.59 8.87
CA LYS A 74 13.60 -1.49 9.75
C LYS A 74 14.75 -0.51 9.99
N GLU A 75 15.99 -0.96 9.92
CA GLU A 75 17.16 -0.16 10.24
C GLU A 75 17.38 0.95 9.20
N GLY A 76 17.48 2.20 9.66
CA GLY A 76 17.66 3.37 8.79
C GLY A 76 16.40 4.04 8.26
N GLY A 77 15.23 3.43 8.47
CA GLY A 77 13.94 4.02 8.12
C GLY A 77 13.47 5.10 9.10
N PRO A 78 12.49 5.92 8.71
CA PRO A 78 11.83 6.87 9.62
C PRO A 78 11.17 6.15 10.81
N ALA A 79 10.81 6.88 11.86
CA ALA A 79 10.06 6.31 12.98
C ALA A 79 8.69 5.76 12.52
N GLU A 80 8.20 4.71 13.18
CA GLU A 80 6.86 4.18 12.91
C GLU A 80 5.79 5.09 13.55
N PRO A 81 4.65 5.33 12.88
CA PRO A 81 3.54 6.06 13.48
C PRO A 81 2.96 5.33 14.71
N ASP A 82 2.56 6.10 15.73
CA ASP A 82 2.02 5.54 16.97
C ASP A 82 0.75 4.69 16.74
N GLY A 83 0.77 3.48 17.29
CA GLY A 83 -0.34 2.53 17.20
C GLY A 83 -0.56 1.96 15.79
N SER A 84 0.44 2.04 14.91
CA SER A 84 0.40 1.42 13.59
C SER A 84 1.07 0.04 13.58
N THR A 85 0.66 -0.81 12.65
CA THR A 85 1.34 -2.07 12.33
C THR A 85 2.00 -1.93 10.97
N CYS A 86 3.33 -1.95 10.93
CA CYS A 86 4.07 -1.78 9.69
C CYS A 86 4.53 -3.11 9.08
N ALA A 87 4.58 -3.12 7.75
CA ALA A 87 5.17 -4.15 6.90
C ALA A 87 6.29 -3.52 6.04
N TRP A 88 7.31 -4.31 5.74
CA TRP A 88 8.50 -3.88 5.00
C TRP A 88 8.75 -4.83 3.84
N TYR A 89 9.20 -4.25 2.74
CA TYR A 89 9.51 -4.98 1.51
C TYR A 89 10.73 -4.35 0.85
N MET A 90 11.42 -5.14 0.04
CA MET A 90 12.51 -4.64 -0.80
C MET A 90 11.94 -4.21 -2.15
N SER A 91 12.51 -3.17 -2.74
CA SER A 91 12.22 -2.77 -4.11
C SER A 91 12.78 -3.81 -5.07
N GLY A 92 11.99 -4.21 -6.07
CA GLY A 92 12.45 -5.05 -7.18
C GLY A 92 13.24 -4.28 -8.25
N ALA A 93 13.47 -2.98 -8.07
CA ALA A 93 14.29 -2.17 -8.96
C ALA A 93 15.78 -2.30 -8.64
N ASP A 94 16.63 -1.87 -9.59
CA ASP A 94 18.07 -1.84 -9.39
C ASP A 94 18.46 -0.98 -8.16
N PRO A 95 19.50 -1.39 -7.40
CA PRO A 95 19.98 -0.65 -6.25
C PRO A 95 20.38 0.79 -6.59
N VAL A 96 19.93 1.76 -5.81
CA VAL A 96 20.29 3.17 -5.98
C VAL A 96 21.56 3.46 -5.19
N ASN A 97 22.61 3.92 -5.87
CA ASN A 97 23.94 4.15 -5.27
C ASN A 97 24.52 2.91 -4.56
N GLY A 98 24.25 1.71 -5.10
CA GLY A 98 24.70 0.45 -4.52
C GLY A 98 23.96 0.03 -3.25
N LYS A 99 22.80 0.65 -2.96
CA LYS A 99 21.96 0.31 -1.81
C LYS A 99 20.58 -0.16 -2.27
N GLU A 100 20.13 -1.24 -1.65
CA GLU A 100 18.76 -1.74 -1.82
C GLU A 100 17.77 -0.70 -1.30
N THR A 101 16.63 -0.57 -1.97
CA THR A 101 15.56 0.33 -1.53
C THR A 101 14.52 -0.44 -0.73
N VAL A 102 14.09 0.12 0.40
CA VAL A 102 13.09 -0.47 1.28
C VAL A 102 11.80 0.33 1.18
N PHE A 103 10.70 -0.39 0.98
CA PHE A 103 9.34 0.14 1.05
C PHE A 103 8.68 -0.26 2.36
N ARG A 104 8.19 0.72 3.10
CA ARG A 104 7.42 0.53 4.33
C ARG A 104 5.97 0.93 4.12
N PHE A 105 5.06 0.09 4.61
CA PHE A 105 3.63 0.35 4.66
C PHE A 105 3.16 0.22 6.12
N CYS A 106 2.62 1.28 6.70
CA CYS A 106 2.13 1.30 8.07
C CYS A 106 0.61 1.41 8.09
N PHE A 107 -0.05 0.44 8.70
CA PHE A 107 -1.50 0.35 8.76
C PHE A 107 -2.03 0.74 10.14
N LYS A 108 -3.16 1.45 10.15
CA LYS A 108 -3.87 1.84 11.36
C LYS A 108 -5.36 1.93 11.05
N ASP A 109 -6.20 1.46 11.97
CA ASP A 109 -7.66 1.50 11.84
C ASP A 109 -8.18 0.90 10.51
N GLY A 110 -7.53 -0.17 10.05
CA GLY A 110 -7.88 -0.89 8.81
C GLY A 110 -7.54 -0.14 7.51
N LYS A 111 -6.69 0.89 7.58
CA LYS A 111 -6.26 1.70 6.44
C LYS A 111 -4.75 1.89 6.43
N LEU A 112 -4.20 2.21 5.26
CA LEU A 112 -2.81 2.66 5.16
C LEU A 112 -2.69 4.06 5.77
N ALA A 113 -2.01 4.17 6.90
CA ALA A 113 -1.77 5.45 7.57
C ALA A 113 -0.60 6.21 6.93
N GLU A 114 0.46 5.48 6.58
CA GLU A 114 1.67 6.05 6.00
C GLU A 114 2.39 5.03 5.13
N LYS A 115 3.07 5.52 4.08
CA LYS A 115 4.10 4.76 3.36
C LYS A 115 5.41 5.56 3.33
N ALA A 116 6.53 4.84 3.36
CA ALA A 116 7.86 5.43 3.29
C ALA A 116 8.77 4.63 2.36
N GLU A 117 9.72 5.32 1.74
CA GLU A 117 10.78 4.75 0.89
C GLU A 117 12.12 5.25 1.41
N TYR A 118 13.08 4.35 1.60
CA TYR A 118 14.42 4.70 2.06
C TYR A 118 15.45 3.65 1.65
N PRO A 119 16.74 4.03 1.50
CA PRO A 119 17.80 3.06 1.24
C PRO A 119 18.07 2.21 2.48
N MET A 120 18.30 0.91 2.27
CA MET A 120 18.79 -0.01 3.28
C MET A 120 20.15 0.48 3.83
N ARG A 121 20.34 0.38 5.14
CA ARG A 121 21.57 0.80 5.82
C ARG A 121 22.68 -0.21 5.70
#